data_AF-A0A379DWD0-F1
#
_entry.id   AF-A0A379DWD0-F1
#
_cell.length_a   1.000
_cell.length_b   1.000
_cell.length_c   1.000
_cell.angle_alpha   90.00
_cell.angle_beta   90.00
_cell.angle_gamma   90.00
#
_symmetry.space_group_name_H-M   'P 1'
#
loop_
_entity.id
_entity.type
_entity.pdbx_description
1 polymer ?
#
loop_
_entity_poly.entity_id
_entity_poly.type
_entity_poly.pdbx_seq_one_letter_code
_entity_poly.pdbx_strand_id
1 'polypeptide(L)'
;MKQLHKTLKEKREHEGYSQEYIAEKLKVSSSTISRWETGSVSMSIVQICSYAKVLEMDESDLLASIARRRREIPPPFIRLGIDVFDEETYGKIMDLAKELGPQHIILQTKL
;
A
#
# COMPACT_ATOMS: atom_id res chain seq x y z
N MET A 1 8.78 -4.26 6.93
CA MET A 1 8.36 -4.45 8.34
C MET A 1 7.85 -3.16 8.99
N LYS A 2 8.60 -2.04 9.02
CA LYS A 2 8.15 -0.78 9.65
C LYS A 2 6.73 -0.32 9.25
N GLN A 3 6.34 -0.50 7.98
CA GLN A 3 4.99 -0.14 7.51
C GLN A 3 3.89 -0.98 8.15
N LEU A 4 4.07 -2.31 8.26
CA LEU A 4 3.10 -3.19 8.90
C LEU A 4 2.93 -2.84 10.38
N HIS A 5 4.01 -2.47 11.07
CA HIS A 5 3.96 -2.03 12.46
C HIS A 5 3.08 -0.78 12.62
N LYS A 6 3.25 0.19 11.72
CA LYS A 6 2.42 1.40 11.68
C LYS A 6 0.96 1.07 11.39
N THR A 7 0.68 0.21 10.42
CA THR A 7 -0.69 -0.20 10.09
C THR A 7 -1.38 -0.89 11.26
N LEU A 8 -0.70 -1.81 11.95
CA LEU A 8 -1.26 -2.48 13.13
C LEU A 8 -1.57 -1.48 14.25
N LYS A 9 -0.68 -0.52 14.50
CA LYS A 9 -0.91 0.57 15.46
C LYS A 9 -2.14 1.39 15.09
N GLU A 10 -2.23 1.85 13.84
CA GLU A 10 -3.34 2.68 13.35
C GLU A 10 -4.68 1.95 13.46
N LYS A 11 -4.72 0.66 13.10
CA LYS A 11 -5.92 -0.17 13.26
C LYS A 11 -6.27 -0.34 14.74
N ARG A 12 -5.31 -0.63 15.62
CA ARG A 12 -5.55 -0.71 17.08
C ARG A 12 -6.18 0.58 17.61
N GLU A 13 -5.64 1.73 17.23
CA GLU A 13 -6.13 3.04 17.66
C GLU A 13 -7.52 3.34 17.09
N HIS A 14 -7.79 2.93 15.84
CA HIS A 14 -9.10 3.07 15.21
C HIS A 14 -10.19 2.26 15.93
N GLU A 15 -9.88 1.04 16.38
CA GLU A 15 -10.78 0.20 17.18
C GLU A 15 -10.88 0.65 18.65
N GLY A 16 -10.12 1.67 19.06
CA GLY A 16 -10.11 2.17 20.44
C GLY A 16 -9.41 1.24 21.45
N TYR A 17 -8.63 0.27 20.99
CA TYR A 17 -7.94 -0.67 21.87
C TYR A 17 -6.66 -0.06 22.47
N SER A 18 -6.41 -0.34 23.75
CA SER A 18 -5.15 0.04 24.40
C SER A 18 -4.01 -0.92 24.03
N GLN A 19 -2.76 -0.51 24.28
CA GLN A 19 -1.61 -1.41 24.13
C GLN A 19 -1.68 -2.57 25.14
N GLU A 20 -2.20 -2.31 26.34
CA GLU A 20 -2.46 -3.31 27.38
C GLU A 20 -3.44 -4.38 26.90
N TYR A 21 -4.52 -3.99 26.21
CA TYR A 21 -5.50 -4.93 25.67
C TYR A 21 -4.84 -5.91 24.68
N ILE A 22 -4.07 -5.40 23.72
CA ILE A 22 -3.36 -6.25 22.77
C ILE A 22 -2.32 -7.13 23.48
N ALA A 23 -1.59 -6.56 24.44
CA ALA A 23 -0.58 -7.27 25.21
C ALA A 23 -1.16 -8.47 25.95
N GLU A 24 -2.33 -8.30 26.57
CA GLU A 24 -3.06 -9.37 27.24
C GLU A 24 -3.44 -10.50 26.26
N LYS A 25 -4.02 -10.16 25.11
CA LYS A 25 -4.41 -11.14 24.07
C LYS A 25 -3.22 -11.90 23.51
N LEU A 26 -2.07 -11.25 23.38
CA LEU A 26 -0.85 -11.84 22.83
C LEU A 26 0.08 -12.44 23.89
N LYS A 27 -0.27 -12.36 25.18
CA LYS A 27 0.54 -12.84 26.32
C LYS A 27 1.96 -12.25 26.32
N VAL A 28 2.07 -10.96 26.06
CA VAL A 28 3.31 -10.17 26.13
C VAL A 28 3.12 -8.97 27.05
N SER A 29 4.17 -8.19 27.31
CA SER A 29 4.02 -6.93 28.05
C SER A 29 3.52 -5.80 27.15
N SER A 30 2.84 -4.79 27.72
CA SER A 30 2.48 -3.57 26.99
C SER A 30 3.70 -2.85 26.42
N SER A 31 4.84 -2.92 27.13
CA SER A 31 6.13 -2.42 26.64
C SER A 31 6.62 -3.14 25.38
N THR A 32 6.34 -4.44 25.22
CA THR A 32 6.61 -5.17 23.97
C THR A 32 5.78 -4.61 22.83
N ILE A 33 4.47 -4.39 23.05
CA ILE A 33 3.58 -3.80 22.03
C ILE A 33 4.07 -2.40 21.63
N SER A 34 4.40 -1.55 22.61
CA SER A 34 4.94 -0.22 22.34
C SER A 34 6.24 -0.25 21.50
N ARG A 35 7.17 -1.15 21.82
CA ARG A 35 8.42 -1.30 21.06
C ARG A 35 8.20 -1.85 19.66
N TRP A 36 7.21 -2.73 19.48
CA TRP A 36 6.78 -3.20 18.17
C TRP A 36 6.19 -2.07 17.33
N GLU A 37 5.21 -1.34 17.87
CA GLU A 37 4.51 -0.26 17.16
C GLU A 37 5.41 0.92 16.79
N THR A 38 6.38 1.25 17.65
CA THR A 38 7.38 2.29 17.37
C THR A 38 8.47 1.82 16.40
N GLY A 39 8.54 0.51 16.11
CA GLY A 39 9.59 -0.07 15.28
C GLY A 39 10.95 -0.16 15.98
N SER A 40 11.00 0.07 17.29
CA SER A 40 12.20 -0.09 18.12
C SER A 40 12.66 -1.55 18.18
N VAL A 41 11.73 -2.49 18.03
CA VAL A 41 11.99 -3.93 17.92
C VAL A 41 11.22 -4.47 16.72
N SER A 42 11.88 -5.27 15.87
CA SER A 42 11.20 -5.93 14.74
C SER A 42 10.32 -7.07 15.24
N MET A 43 9.12 -7.19 14.67
CA MET A 43 8.31 -8.41 14.81
C MET A 43 8.74 -9.45 13.76
N SER A 44 8.56 -10.73 14.09
CA SER A 44 8.54 -11.81 13.10
C SER A 44 7.21 -11.81 12.33
N ILE A 45 7.15 -12.54 11.21
CA ILE A 45 5.91 -12.69 10.44
C ILE A 45 4.79 -13.32 11.29
N VAL A 46 5.13 -14.30 12.13
CA VAL A 46 4.19 -14.97 13.03
C VAL A 46 3.60 -13.97 14.04
N GLN A 47 4.43 -13.10 14.63
CA GLN A 47 3.98 -12.08 15.56
C GLN A 47 3.06 -11.04 14.89
N ILE A 48 3.38 -10.63 13.66
CA ILE A 48 2.53 -9.74 12.87
C ILE A 48 1.17 -10.39 12.63
N CYS A 49 1.13 -11.65 12.18
CA CYS A 49 -0.13 -12.35 11.93
C CYS A 49 -0.94 -12.55 13.21
N SER A 50 -0.29 -12.87 14.34
CA SER A 50 -0.97 -12.97 15.63
C SER A 50 -1.59 -11.64 16.07
N TYR A 51 -0.85 -10.54 15.94
CA TYR A 51 -1.40 -9.21 16.24
C TYR A 51 -2.57 -8.88 15.31
N ALA A 52 -2.39 -9.03 14.00
CA ALA A 52 -3.45 -8.79 13.00
C ALA A 52 -4.74 -9.55 13.32
N LYS A 53 -4.64 -10.82 13.73
CA LYS A 53 -5.81 -11.63 14.14
C LYS A 53 -6.55 -11.07 15.34
N VAL A 54 -5.85 -10.50 16.33
CA VAL A 54 -6.49 -9.83 17.48
C VAL A 54 -7.26 -8.58 17.04
N LEU A 55 -6.81 -7.93 15.96
CA LEU A 55 -7.47 -6.78 15.35
C LEU A 55 -8.51 -7.16 14.27
N GLU A 56 -8.85 -8.45 14.18
CA GLU A 56 -9.78 -8.99 13.18
C GLU A 56 -9.36 -8.69 11.73
N MET A 57 -8.05 -8.57 11.49
CA MET A 57 -7.47 -8.41 10.16
C MET A 57 -7.07 -9.77 9.59
N ASP A 58 -7.40 -10.00 8.32
CA ASP A 58 -6.97 -11.18 7.59
C ASP A 58 -5.68 -10.95 6.76
N GLU A 59 -5.26 -11.98 6.03
CA GLU A 59 -4.08 -11.89 5.14
C GLU A 59 -4.27 -10.88 4.01
N SER A 60 -5.49 -10.72 3.50
CA SER A 60 -5.82 -9.76 2.44
C SER A 60 -5.68 -8.33 2.95
N ASP A 61 -6.12 -8.04 4.18
CA ASP A 61 -5.97 -6.74 4.82
C ASP A 61 -4.49 -6.36 4.99
N LEU A 62 -3.68 -7.30 5.47
CA LEU A 62 -2.24 -7.11 5.62
C LEU A 62 -1.58 -6.87 4.26
N LEU A 63 -1.90 -7.65 3.23
CA LEU A 63 -1.40 -7.45 1.87
C LEU A 63 -1.83 -6.11 1.30
N ALA A 64 -3.09 -5.72 1.49
CA ALA A 64 -3.62 -4.44 1.04
C ALA A 64 -2.87 -3.26 1.69
N SER A 65 -2.51 -3.36 2.98
CA SER A 65 -1.73 -2.32 3.67
C SER A 65 -0.33 -2.11 3.09
N ILE A 66 0.30 -3.17 2.60
CA ILE A 66 1.59 -3.12 1.90
C ILE A 66 1.40 -2.56 0.49
N ALA A 67 0.32 -2.98 -0.20
CA ALA A 67 -0.01 -2.57 -1.55
C ALA A 67 -0.47 -1.10 -1.66
N ARG A 68 -1.07 -0.51 -0.62
CA ARG A 68 -1.47 0.91 -0.60
C ARG A 68 -0.31 1.87 -0.88
N ARG A 69 0.94 1.50 -0.57
CA ARG A 69 2.15 2.27 -0.96
C ARG A 69 2.66 2.01 -2.38
N ARG A 70 2.22 0.95 -3.07
CA ARG A 70 2.51 0.74 -4.51
C ARG A 70 1.64 1.61 -5.42
N ARG A 71 0.70 2.39 -4.86
CA ARG A 71 -0.16 3.32 -5.58
C ARG A 71 -0.01 4.77 -5.08
N GLU A 72 1.23 5.24 -4.97
CA GLU A 72 1.50 6.61 -5.37
C GLU A 72 2.10 6.51 -6.77
N ILE A 73 1.25 6.33 -7.80
CA ILE A 73 1.70 6.71 -9.14
C ILE A 73 1.92 8.22 -8.99
N PRO A 74 3.16 8.72 -9.09
CA PRO A 74 3.38 10.16 -9.01
C PRO A 74 2.48 10.82 -10.05
N PRO A 75 1.96 12.03 -9.79
CA PRO A 75 1.24 12.75 -10.81
C PRO A 75 2.12 12.78 -12.07
N PRO A 76 1.54 12.57 -13.27
CA PRO A 76 2.32 12.52 -14.48
C PRO A 76 3.12 13.82 -14.60
N PHE A 77 4.39 13.72 -15.00
CA PHE A 77 5.25 14.89 -15.19
C PHE A 77 4.63 15.90 -16.17
N ILE A 78 3.86 15.41 -17.15
CA ILE A 78 3.09 16.21 -18.10
C ILE A 78 1.82 15.46 -18.51
N ARG A 79 0.74 16.21 -18.80
CA ARG A 79 -0.42 15.71 -19.54
C ARG A 79 -0.47 16.40 -20.89
N LEU A 80 -0.44 15.62 -21.97
CA LEU A 80 -0.48 16.11 -23.33
C LEU A 80 -1.80 15.69 -23.99
N GLY A 81 -2.51 16.64 -24.58
CA GLY A 81 -3.61 16.37 -25.51
C GLY A 81 -3.09 16.49 -26.93
N ILE A 82 -3.33 15.46 -27.75
CA ILE A 82 -2.97 15.46 -29.17
C ILE A 82 -4.24 15.22 -29.96
N ASP A 83 -4.61 16.18 -30.80
CA ASP A 83 -5.69 16.01 -31.77
C ASP A 83 -5.10 15.38 -33.04
N VAL A 84 -5.65 14.24 -33.45
CA VAL A 84 -5.22 13.48 -34.61
C VAL A 84 -6.39 13.33 -35.56
N PHE A 85 -6.21 13.72 -36.83
CA PHE A 85 -7.29 13.84 -37.81
C PHE A 85 -7.22 12.78 -38.93
N ASP A 86 -6.21 11.92 -38.93
CA ASP A 86 -6.02 10.86 -39.92
C ASP A 86 -5.46 9.57 -39.29
N GLU A 87 -5.73 8.44 -39.94
CA GLU A 87 -5.39 7.10 -39.44
C GLU A 87 -3.88 6.82 -39.47
N GLU A 88 -3.16 7.35 -40.47
CA GLU A 88 -1.71 7.16 -40.60
C GLU A 88 -0.96 7.80 -39.42
N THR A 89 -1.32 9.02 -39.07
CA THR A 89 -0.76 9.74 -37.93
C THR A 89 -1.13 9.08 -36.61
N TYR A 90 -2.36 8.58 -36.48
CA TYR A 90 -2.78 7.83 -35.29
C TYR A 90 -1.91 6.58 -35.09
N GLY A 91 -1.68 5.82 -36.16
CA GLY A 91 -0.80 4.64 -36.14
C GLY A 91 0.61 4.98 -35.62
N LYS A 92 1.22 6.04 -36.16
CA LYS A 92 2.56 6.50 -35.73
C LYS A 92 2.62 6.86 -34.24
N ILE A 93 1.60 7.55 -33.72
CA ILE A 93 1.52 7.91 -32.29
C ILE A 93 1.37 6.66 -31.43
N MET A 94 0.56 5.70 -31.86
CA MET A 94 0.36 4.45 -31.13
C MET A 94 1.63 3.60 -31.11
N ASP A 95 2.39 3.55 -32.20
CA ASP A 95 3.65 2.81 -32.26
C ASP A 95 4.71 3.43 -31.34
N LEU A 96 4.82 4.77 -31.31
CA LEU A 96 5.67 5.48 -30.36
C LEU A 96 5.30 5.16 -28.90
N ALA A 97 4.00 5.11 -28.58
CA ALA A 97 3.55 4.78 -27.24
C ALA A 97 3.81 3.32 -26.86
N LYS A 98 3.69 2.38 -27.83
CA LYS A 98 4.04 0.97 -27.62
C LYS A 98 5.52 0.80 -27.30
N GLU A 99 6.40 1.54 -27.98
CA GLU A 99 7.85 1.50 -27.75
C GLU A 99 8.22 1.94 -26.33
N LEU A 100 7.54 2.96 -25.80
CA LEU A 100 7.76 3.45 -24.44
C LEU A 100 7.20 2.50 -23.36
N GLY A 101 6.08 1.84 -23.63
CA GLY A 101 5.48 0.85 -22.73
C GLY A 101 4.69 1.44 -21.55
N PRO A 102 3.80 0.64 -20.92
CA PRO A 102 2.81 1.11 -19.96
C PRO A 102 3.39 1.56 -18.61
N GLN A 103 4.67 1.25 -18.34
CA GLN A 103 5.37 1.75 -17.16
C GLN A 103 5.77 3.23 -17.26
N HIS A 104 5.80 3.80 -18.47
CA HIS A 104 6.29 5.17 -18.73
C HIS A 104 5.21 6.11 -19.24
N ILE A 105 4.18 5.59 -19.93
CA ILE A 105 3.10 6.40 -20.51
C ILE A 105 1.74 5.71 -20.38
N ILE A 106 0.70 6.51 -20.10
CA ILE A 106 -0.70 6.08 -20.09
C ILE A 106 -1.42 6.86 -21.18
N LEU A 107 -2.01 6.16 -22.14
CA LEU A 107 -2.84 6.75 -23.19
C LEU A 107 -4.31 6.75 -22.78
N GLN A 108 -4.98 7.88 -23.01
CA GLN A 108 -6.42 8.00 -22.86
C GLN A 108 -7.00 8.50 -24.18
N THR A 109 -7.81 7.67 -24.83
CA THR A 109 -8.52 8.03 -26.06
C THR A 109 -9.95 8.39 -25.70
N LYS A 110 -10.48 9.48 -26.28
CA LYS A 110 -11.93 9.69 -26.28
C LYS A 110 -12.52 8.67 -27.25
N LEU A 111 -13.41 7.80 -26.75
CA LEU A 111 -14.23 6.92 -27.57
C LEU A 111 -15.23 7.74 -28.40
#